data_AF-A0A2R6JPS0-F1
#
_entry.id   AF-A0A2R6JPS0-F1
#
_cell.length_a   1.000
_cell.length_b   1.000
_cell.length_c   1.000
_cell.angle_alpha   90.00
_cell.angle_beta   90.00
_cell.angle_gamma   90.00
#
_symmetry.space_group_name_H-M   'P 1'
#
loop_
_entity.id
_entity.type
_entity.pdbx_description
1 polymer ?
#
loop_
_entity_poly.entity_id
_entity_poly.type
_entity_poly.pdbx_seq_one_letter_code
_entity_poly.pdbx_strand_id
1 'polypeptide(L)' 'MALGIVRSLWLLTTLVIAVPVALVGVSTVLDGRLPLGAAFFGMAVGFVAVSEYIYARVTDRIVGRLK' A
#
# COMPACT_ATOMS: atom_id res chain seq x y z
N MET A 1 -16.55 -2.16 -15.10
CA MET A 1 -15.35 -2.99 -15.37
C MET A 1 -14.08 -2.16 -15.48
N ALA A 2 -14.02 -1.10 -16.30
CA ALA A 2 -12.81 -0.28 -16.47
C ALA A 2 -12.22 0.26 -15.15
N LEU A 3 -13.06 0.77 -14.24
CA LEU A 3 -12.62 1.32 -12.94
C LEU A 3 -11.89 0.27 -12.07
N GLY A 4 -12.34 -0.99 -12.10
CA GLY A 4 -11.72 -2.08 -11.34
C GLY A 4 -10.33 -2.44 -11.85
N ILE A 5 -10.10 -2.38 -13.15
CA ILE A 5 -8.79 -2.63 -13.76
C ILE A 5 -7.81 -1.52 -13.36
N VAL A 6 -8.25 -0.25 -13.39
CA VAL A 6 -7.41 0.88 -12.98
C VAL A 6 -7.01 0.76 -11.51
N ARG A 7 -7.94 0.37 -10.63
CA ARG A 7 -7.64 0.10 -9.22
C ARG A 7 -6.59 -1.01 -9.06
N SER A 8 -6.76 -2.12 -9.77
CA SER A 8 -5.80 -3.23 -9.71
C SER A 8 -4.42 -2.83 -10.19
N LEU A 9 -4.32 -2.06 -11.28
CA LEU A 9 -3.04 -1.54 -11.78
C LEU A 9 -2.39 -0.57 -10.78
N TRP A 10 -3.17 0.33 -10.19
CA TRP A 10 -2.70 1.26 -9.16
C TRP A 10 -2.14 0.53 -7.93
N LEU A 11 -2.86 -0.48 -7.44
CA LEU A 11 -2.42 -1.35 -6.35
C LEU A 11 -1.15 -2.10 -6.72
N LEU A 12 -1.08 -2.66 -7.94
CA LEU A 12 0.11 -3.33 -8.45
C LEU A 12 1.34 -2.41 -8.43
N THR A 13 1.20 -1.18 -8.91
CA THR A 13 2.29 -0.19 -8.88
C THR A 13 2.73 0.11 -7.45
N THR A 14 1.78 0.23 -6.52
CA THR A 14 2.09 0.45 -5.10
C THR A 14 2.84 -0.75 -4.50
N LEU A 15 2.41 -1.97 -4.84
CA LEU A 15 3.02 -3.21 -4.34
C LEU A 15 4.47 -3.38 -4.80
N VAL A 16 4.84 -2.90 -5.99
CA VAL A 16 6.24 -2.92 -6.46
C VAL A 16 7.19 -2.24 -5.46
N ILE A 17 6.71 -1.21 -4.75
CA ILE A 17 7.48 -0.48 -3.73
C ILE A 17 7.24 -1.08 -2.34
N ALA A 18 6.00 -1.37 -1.99
CA ALA A 18 5.64 -1.83 -0.65
C ALA A 18 6.18 -3.23 -0.32
N VAL A 19 6.25 -4.14 -1.30
CA VAL A 19 6.72 -5.52 -1.10
C VAL A 19 8.19 -5.56 -0.66
N PRO A 20 9.15 -4.91 -1.35
CA PRO A 20 10.53 -4.84 -0.86
C PRO A 20 10.65 -4.29 0.57
N VAL A 21 9.89 -3.24 0.90
CA VAL A 21 9.89 -2.65 2.25
C VAL A 21 9.35 -3.63 3.28
N ALA A 22 8.26 -4.35 2.96
CA ALA A 22 7.71 -5.38 3.82
C ALA A 22 8.70 -6.52 4.04
N LEU A 23 9.39 -6.96 3.00
CA LEU A 23 10.42 -8.01 3.09
C LEU A 23 11.58 -7.57 3.98
N VAL A 24 12.06 -6.32 3.85
CA VAL A 24 13.08 -5.78 4.77
C VAL A 24 12.59 -5.82 6.22
N GLY A 25 11.34 -5.42 6.46
CA GLY A 25 10.74 -5.49 7.79
C GLY A 25 10.69 -6.91 8.35
N VAL A 26 10.20 -7.87 7.56
CA VAL A 26 10.14 -9.29 7.94
C VAL A 26 11.53 -9.83 8.24
N SER A 27 12.52 -9.62 7.36
CA SER A 27 13.89 -10.06 7.59
C SER A 27 14.48 -9.46 8.87
N THR A 28 14.23 -8.17 9.14
CA THR A 28 14.71 -7.49 10.35
C THR A 28 14.06 -8.06 11.62
N VAL A 29 12.80 -8.49 11.55
CA VAL A 29 12.13 -9.23 12.65
C VAL A 29 12.80 -10.59 12.85
N LEU A 30 13.09 -11.32 11.77
CA LEU A 30 13.75 -12.63 11.82
C LEU A 30 15.19 -12.52 12.38
N ASP A 31 15.85 -11.39 12.18
CA ASP A 31 17.16 -11.06 12.77
C ASP A 31 17.10 -10.66 14.27
N GLY A 32 15.92 -10.73 14.89
CA GLY A 32 15.69 -10.43 16.31
C GLY A 32 15.54 -8.93 16.63
N ARG A 33 15.57 -8.05 15.62
CA ARG A 33 15.43 -6.59 15.78
C ARG A 33 13.98 -6.16 15.66
N LEU A 34 13.13 -6.63 16.57
CA LEU A 34 11.69 -6.39 16.59
C LEU A 34 11.24 -4.92 16.37
N PRO A 35 11.77 -3.91 17.07
CA PRO A 35 11.27 -2.54 16.91
C PRO A 35 11.55 -1.97 15.50
N LEU A 36 12.71 -2.28 14.93
CA LEU A 36 13.07 -1.86 13.57
C LEU A 36 12.26 -2.62 12.53
N GLY A 37 12.13 -3.94 12.69
CA GLY A 37 11.34 -4.77 11.78
C GLY A 37 9.86 -4.39 11.77
N ALA A 38 9.28 -4.13 12.93
CA ALA A 38 7.90 -3.64 13.06
C ALA A 38 7.74 -2.24 12.42
N ALA A 39 8.72 -1.36 12.53
CA ALA A 39 8.68 -0.04 11.88
C ALA A 39 8.67 -0.16 10.35
N PHE A 40 9.58 -0.96 9.77
CA PHE A 40 9.62 -1.17 8.32
C PHE A 40 8.36 -1.86 7.79
N PHE A 41 7.91 -2.91 8.48
CA PHE A 41 6.68 -3.59 8.11
C PHE A 41 5.46 -2.65 8.22
N GLY A 42 5.40 -1.87 9.29
CA GLY A 42 4.37 -0.84 9.48
C GLY A 42 4.38 0.23 8.38
N MET A 43 5.55 0.67 7.94
CA MET A 43 5.66 1.59 6.79
C MET A 43 5.15 0.97 5.50
N ALA A 44 5.44 -0.31 5.23
CA ALA A 44 4.93 -1.00 4.05
C ALA A 44 3.41 -1.06 4.04
N VAL A 45 2.80 -1.42 5.18
CA VAL A 45 1.34 -1.40 5.34
C VAL A 45 0.79 0.02 5.17
N GLY A 46 1.46 1.01 5.77
CA GLY A 46 1.09 2.42 5.65
C GLY A 46 1.11 2.91 4.21
N PHE A 47 2.10 2.52 3.41
CA PHE A 47 2.18 2.87 1.99
C PHE A 47 0.97 2.37 1.21
N VAL A 48 0.58 1.11 1.41
CA VAL A 48 -0.59 0.53 0.75
C VAL A 48 -1.87 1.23 1.20
N ALA A 49 -2.04 1.43 2.51
CA ALA A 49 -3.22 2.07 3.06
C ALA A 49 -3.40 3.52 2.59
N VAL A 50 -2.31 4.31 2.60
CA VAL A 50 -2.32 5.69 2.12
C VAL A 50 -2.58 5.75 0.62
N SER A 51 -1.95 4.89 -0.16
CA SER A 51 -2.17 4.81 -1.61
C SER A 51 -3.63 4.51 -1.94
N GLU A 52 -4.24 3.54 -1.26
CA GLU A 52 -5.64 3.16 -1.48
C GLU A 52 -6.62 4.26 -1.03
N TYR A 53 -6.32 4.94 0.08
CA TYR A 53 -7.09 6.10 0.52
C TYR A 53 -7.05 7.24 -0.51
N ILE A 54 -5.87 7.55 -1.06
CA ILE A 54 -5.72 8.54 -2.12
C ILE A 54 -6.50 8.11 -3.35
N TYR A 55 -6.38 6.85 -3.78
CA TYR A 55 -7.11 6.32 -4.93
C TYR A 55 -8.62 6.48 -4.76
N ALA A 56 -9.17 6.07 -3.62
CA ALA A 56 -10.59 6.22 -3.32
C ALA A 56 -11.03 7.69 -3.35
N ARG A 57 -10.24 8.57 -2.73
CA ARG A 57 -10.60 9.99 -2.64
C ARG A 57 -10.48 10.74 -3.97
N VAL A 58 -9.51 10.38 -4.80
CA VAL A 58 -9.36 10.92 -6.17
C VAL A 58 -10.48 10.40 -7.07
N THR A 59 -10.78 9.10 -6.99
CA THR A 59 -11.86 8.47 -7.76
C THR A 59 -13.21 9.11 -7.44
N ASP A 60 -13.51 9.35 -6.15
CA ASP A 60 -14.71 10.06 -5.72
C ASP A 60 -14.82 11.49 -6.29
N ARG A 61 -13.69 12.20 -6.42
CA ARG A 61 -13.67 13.55 -7.00
C ARG A 61 -13.90 13.55 -8.50
N ILE A 62 -13.36 12.56 -9.22
CA ILE A 62 -13.40 12.50 -10.68
C ILE A 62 -14.74 11.95 -11.18
N VAL A 63 -15.24 10.88 -10.56
CA VAL A 63 -16.44 10.18 -11.02
C VAL A 63 -17.72 10.82 -10.46
N GLY A 64 -17.60 11.73 -9.49
CA GLY A 64 -18.72 12.20 -8.69
C GLY A 64 -19.12 11.14 -7.67
N ARG A 65 -19.56 11.57 -6.49
CA ARG A 65 -19.91 10.69 -5.36
C ARG A 65 -20.89 9.61 -5.85
N LEU A 66 -20.42 8.38 -6.05
CA LEU A 66 -21.28 7.21 -6.23
C LEU A 66 -21.98 7.01 -4.88
N LYS A 67 -23.15 7.62 -4.75
CA LYS A 67 -23.97 7.61 -3.55
C LYS A 67 -24.66 6.26 -3.41
#